data_AF-A0A849DLN6-F1
#
_entry.id   AF-A0A849DLN6-F1
#
_cell.length_a   1.000
_cell.length_b   1.000
_cell.length_c   1.000
_cell.angle_alpha   90.00
_cell.angle_beta   90.00
_cell.angle_gamma   90.00
#
_symmetry.space_group_name_H-M   'P 1'
#
loop_
_entity.id
_entity.type
_entity.pdbx_description
1 polymer ?
#
loop_
_entity_poly.entity_id
_entity_poly.type
_entity_poly.pdbx_seq_one_letter_code
_entity_poly.pdbx_strand_id
1 'polypeptide(L)'
;MIPRRCSSCAAPTGAGDRFCESCGQRLLPTSQWLSSTTRGGTCAFCTSGDIDRDGYCGECGRRRSPGRDRVELDLGSIAAVTDRGPHRRRNEDAAGIGRAGSAIAGIVCDGIASTVRADEAAHAAVNAGIVALARDLSDGASPAVAARASFRHALAAVTVVGERLGTETPPSCTYASAIAKDGTIVVCWVGDSRIYWLPARDEDGGPVCLTVDDSLAGQLAAAGLRVAADLGADGAALIRWLGADADNVEPHLGSLHPAGPGRLVLCSDGLSRYLAGPADLVGGRAEQPGAAARRLAQTALDAGGHDNITVIVIDVQSRAGPDGSHHPTIPEGGSRP
;
A
#
# COMPACT_ATOMS: atom_id res chain seq x y z
N MET A 1 -13.47 25.78 21.50
CA MET A 1 -13.58 25.22 20.14
C MET A 1 -13.29 26.32 19.15
N ILE A 2 -12.23 26.21 18.35
CA ILE A 2 -11.93 27.19 17.30
C ILE A 2 -12.98 27.01 16.20
N PRO A 3 -13.73 28.05 15.80
CA PRO A 3 -14.75 27.93 14.76
C PRO A 3 -14.09 27.57 13.42
N ARG A 4 -14.59 26.53 12.75
CA ARG A 4 -14.15 26.15 11.40
C ARG A 4 -14.60 27.23 10.41
N ARG A 5 -13.78 27.52 9.41
CA ARG A 5 -14.07 28.49 8.35
C ARG A 5 -13.85 27.86 6.99
N CYS A 6 -14.66 28.24 6.01
CA CYS A 6 -14.50 27.83 4.62
C CYS A 6 -13.15 28.31 4.08
N SER A 7 -12.37 27.42 3.46
CA SER A 7 -11.07 27.77 2.86
C SER A 7 -11.18 28.68 1.63
N SER A 8 -12.35 28.74 0.99
CA SER A 8 -12.57 29.56 -0.22
C SER A 8 -13.08 30.96 0.08
N CYS A 9 -13.98 31.13 1.05
CA CYS A 9 -14.64 32.41 1.31
C CYS A 9 -14.56 32.87 2.76
N ALA A 10 -13.86 32.14 3.63
CA ALA A 10 -13.69 32.43 5.06
C ALA A 10 -15.00 32.50 5.90
N ALA A 11 -16.15 32.14 5.31
CA ALA A 11 -17.43 32.07 6.01
C ALA A 11 -17.35 31.06 7.19
N PRO A 12 -18.04 31.31 8.31
CA PRO A 12 -18.15 30.36 9.41
C PRO A 12 -18.81 29.06 8.92
N THR A 13 -18.36 27.92 9.43
CA THR A 13 -18.92 26.61 9.07
C THR A 13 -19.16 25.78 10.33
N GLY A 14 -20.30 25.10 10.38
CA GLY A 14 -20.64 24.11 11.40
C GLY A 14 -19.79 22.85 11.31
N ALA A 15 -19.69 22.12 12.43
CA ALA A 15 -18.89 20.89 12.51
C ALA A 15 -19.44 19.74 11.62
N GLY A 16 -20.71 19.81 11.20
CA GLY A 16 -21.36 18.84 10.32
C GLY A 16 -21.53 19.29 8.87
N ASP A 17 -21.08 20.50 8.51
CA ASP A 17 -21.33 21.07 7.19
C ASP A 17 -20.46 20.40 6.14
N ARG A 18 -21.09 19.80 5.12
CA ARG A 18 -20.37 19.19 3.98
C ARG A 18 -20.03 20.21 2.89
N PHE A 19 -20.80 21.29 2.81
CA PHE A 19 -20.67 22.36 1.83
C PHE A 19 -20.83 23.71 2.53
N CYS A 20 -20.14 24.73 2.02
CA CYS A 20 -20.23 26.08 2.50
C CYS A 20 -21.56 26.66 2.04
N GLU A 21 -22.41 27.05 2.99
CA GLU A 21 -23.70 27.67 2.66
C GLU A 21 -23.53 29.00 1.89
N SER A 22 -22.38 29.67 2.05
CA SER A 22 -22.15 30.98 1.45
C SER A 22 -21.62 30.92 0.01
N CYS A 23 -20.81 29.91 -0.34
CA CYS A 23 -20.20 29.83 -1.69
C CYS A 23 -20.36 28.46 -2.37
N GLY A 24 -21.03 27.50 -1.74
CA GLY A 24 -21.21 26.14 -2.27
C GLY A 24 -19.96 25.26 -2.24
N GLN A 25 -18.79 25.80 -1.83
CA GLN A 25 -17.53 25.05 -1.74
C GLN A 25 -17.66 23.87 -0.77
N ARG A 26 -17.25 22.67 -1.19
CA ARG A 26 -17.19 21.51 -0.29
C ARG A 26 -16.19 21.77 0.85
N LEU A 27 -16.63 21.56 2.08
CA LEU A 27 -15.89 21.92 3.31
C LEU A 27 -15.09 20.77 3.91
N LEU A 28 -15.49 19.55 3.61
CA LEU A 28 -14.66 18.38 3.89
C LEU A 28 -13.48 18.40 2.92
N PRO A 29 -12.27 18.00 3.36
CA PRO A 29 -11.20 17.73 2.42
C PRO A 29 -11.73 16.80 1.34
N THR A 30 -11.43 17.08 0.08
CA THR A 30 -11.67 16.13 -1.01
C THR A 30 -10.92 14.84 -0.67
N SER A 31 -11.64 13.88 -0.10
CA SER A 31 -11.12 12.53 0.07
C SER A 31 -11.19 11.85 -1.28
N GLN A 32 -10.04 11.39 -1.77
CA GLN A 32 -9.92 10.70 -3.04
C GLN A 32 -9.26 9.36 -2.77
N TRP A 33 -9.92 8.29 -3.17
CA TRP A 33 -9.48 6.93 -2.92
C TRP A 33 -9.69 6.11 -4.19
N LEU A 34 -8.66 5.38 -4.59
CA LEU A 34 -8.65 4.51 -5.75
C LEU A 34 -8.16 3.13 -5.32
N SER A 35 -8.72 2.09 -5.92
CA SER A 35 -8.22 0.72 -5.76
C SER A 35 -8.02 0.07 -7.11
N SER A 36 -7.12 -0.90 -7.15
CA SER A 36 -6.90 -1.82 -8.27
C SER A 36 -8.16 -2.64 -8.65
N THR A 37 -9.23 -2.51 -7.86
CA THR A 37 -10.53 -3.16 -8.05
C THR A 37 -11.58 -2.25 -8.68
N THR A 38 -11.33 -0.94 -8.68
CA THR A 38 -12.27 0.07 -9.18
C THR A 38 -12.47 -0.12 -10.68
N ARG A 39 -13.72 -0.35 -11.10
CA ARG A 39 -14.06 -0.53 -12.52
C ARG A 39 -14.01 0.82 -13.24
N GLY A 40 -12.98 1.01 -14.07
CA GLY A 40 -12.85 2.13 -15.00
C GLY A 40 -11.51 2.01 -15.77
N GLY A 41 -11.52 2.23 -17.09
CA GLY A 41 -10.31 2.17 -17.90
C GLY A 41 -10.60 1.91 -19.39
N THR A 42 -9.69 2.38 -20.25
CA THR A 42 -9.70 2.11 -21.69
C THR A 42 -9.29 0.67 -21.96
N CYS A 43 -9.74 0.12 -23.08
CA CYS A 43 -9.45 -1.25 -23.48
C CYS A 43 -7.94 -1.48 -23.64
N ALA A 44 -7.37 -2.47 -22.93
CA ALA A 44 -5.95 -2.83 -23.06
C ALA A 44 -5.56 -3.34 -24.47
N PHE A 45 -6.53 -3.69 -25.32
CA PHE A 45 -6.27 -4.18 -26.68
C PHE A 45 -6.29 -3.06 -27.72
N CYS A 46 -7.35 -2.24 -27.76
CA CYS A 46 -7.47 -1.17 -28.76
C CYS A 46 -7.11 0.22 -28.22
N THR A 47 -6.89 0.36 -26.91
CA THR A 47 -6.52 1.60 -26.18
C THR A 47 -7.52 2.76 -26.27
N SER A 48 -8.59 2.60 -27.07
CA SER A 48 -9.54 3.65 -27.42
C SER A 48 -10.96 3.43 -26.88
N GLY A 49 -11.36 2.17 -26.62
CA GLY A 49 -12.74 1.87 -26.27
C GLY A 49 -12.96 1.74 -24.76
N ASP A 50 -14.04 2.33 -24.27
CA ASP A 50 -14.52 2.14 -22.91
C ASP A 50 -15.03 0.71 -22.69
N ILE A 51 -14.86 0.20 -21.47
CA ILE A 51 -15.34 -1.13 -21.07
C ILE A 51 -16.72 -0.99 -20.42
N ASP A 52 -17.70 -1.70 -20.94
CA ASP A 52 -19.06 -1.74 -20.41
C ASP A 52 -19.18 -2.53 -19.09
N ARG A 53 -20.39 -2.58 -18.53
CA ARG A 53 -20.65 -3.24 -17.24
C ARG A 53 -20.46 -4.75 -17.29
N ASP A 54 -20.59 -5.35 -18.46
CA ASP A 54 -20.46 -6.78 -18.73
C ASP A 54 -19.01 -7.16 -19.09
N GLY A 55 -18.11 -6.18 -19.14
CA GLY A 55 -16.69 -6.35 -19.36
C GLY A 55 -16.32 -6.42 -20.83
N TYR A 56 -17.14 -5.93 -21.74
CA TYR A 56 -16.84 -5.82 -23.17
C TYR A 56 -16.39 -4.42 -23.53
N CYS A 57 -15.42 -4.33 -24.45
CA CYS A 57 -15.06 -3.05 -25.04
C CYS A 57 -16.15 -2.60 -26.02
N GLY A 58 -16.66 -1.38 -25.83
CA GLY A 58 -17.68 -0.79 -26.71
C GLY A 58 -17.19 -0.50 -28.14
N GLU A 59 -15.87 -0.46 -28.36
CA GLU A 59 -15.28 -0.18 -29.67
C GLU A 59 -14.89 -1.46 -30.41
N CYS A 60 -14.05 -2.31 -29.81
CA CYS A 60 -13.52 -3.50 -30.49
C CYS A 60 -14.31 -4.78 -30.24
N GLY A 61 -15.38 -4.74 -29.43
CA GLY A 61 -16.25 -5.88 -29.12
C GLY A 61 -15.56 -7.03 -28.37
N ARG A 62 -14.26 -6.92 -28.08
CA ARG A 62 -13.54 -7.93 -27.32
C ARG A 62 -13.98 -7.85 -25.87
N ARG A 63 -14.35 -9.02 -25.34
CA ARG A 63 -14.42 -9.20 -23.89
C ARG A 63 -13.04 -8.89 -23.35
N ARG A 64 -12.97 -7.97 -22.39
CA ARG A 64 -11.79 -7.82 -21.53
C ARG A 64 -11.48 -9.24 -21.04
N SER A 65 -10.26 -9.75 -21.25
CA SER A 65 -9.78 -10.83 -20.38
C SER A 65 -10.08 -10.36 -18.96
N PRO A 66 -10.79 -11.11 -18.12
CA PRO A 66 -11.21 -10.61 -16.81
C PRO A 66 -9.95 -10.31 -16.01
N GLY A 67 -9.45 -9.08 -16.08
CA GLY A 67 -8.01 -8.89 -15.91
C GLY A 67 -7.73 -7.57 -15.26
N ARG A 68 -7.40 -7.66 -13.98
CA ARG A 68 -6.59 -6.68 -13.25
C ARG A 68 -5.10 -6.91 -13.56
N ASP A 69 -4.81 -7.37 -14.78
CA ASP A 69 -3.49 -7.81 -15.23
C ASP A 69 -2.50 -6.65 -15.23
N ARG A 70 -2.95 -5.45 -15.56
CA ARG A 70 -2.19 -4.24 -15.24
C ARG A 70 -3.16 -3.13 -14.86
N VAL A 71 -2.89 -2.47 -13.74
CA VAL A 71 -3.65 -1.31 -13.28
C VAL A 71 -2.69 -0.23 -12.83
N GLU A 72 -2.92 0.99 -13.32
CA GLU A 72 -2.23 2.19 -12.85
C GLU A 72 -3.23 3.10 -12.14
N LEU A 73 -2.88 3.54 -10.93
CA LEU A 73 -3.66 4.46 -10.12
C LEU A 73 -2.82 5.72 -9.92
N ASP A 74 -3.40 6.91 -10.10
CA ASP A 74 -2.65 8.15 -9.98
C ASP A 74 -3.53 9.25 -9.38
N LEU A 75 -3.05 9.88 -8.32
CA LEU A 75 -3.66 11.06 -7.69
C LEU A 75 -2.71 12.26 -7.71
N GLY A 76 -1.52 12.18 -8.32
CA GLY A 76 -0.45 13.20 -8.28
C GLY A 76 0.68 12.82 -7.31
N SER A 77 0.68 13.35 -6.08
CA SER A 77 1.61 12.97 -4.99
C SER A 77 1.52 11.52 -4.44
N ILE A 78 0.67 10.67 -5.01
CA ILE A 78 0.65 9.21 -4.77
C ILE A 78 0.18 8.53 -6.05
N ALA A 79 0.87 7.46 -6.44
CA ALA A 79 0.50 6.63 -7.56
C ALA A 79 0.86 5.17 -7.29
N ALA A 80 0.20 4.26 -8.00
CA ALA A 80 0.45 2.83 -7.92
C ALA A 80 0.47 2.20 -9.32
N VAL A 81 1.28 1.17 -9.49
CA VAL A 81 1.22 0.24 -10.61
C VAL A 81 1.12 -1.16 -10.03
N THR A 82 0.18 -1.96 -10.52
CA THR A 82 0.14 -3.40 -10.30
C THR A 82 0.11 -4.08 -11.66
N ASP A 83 0.94 -5.10 -11.85
CA ASP A 83 1.15 -5.82 -13.10
C ASP A 83 1.23 -7.33 -12.82
N ARG A 84 0.57 -8.15 -13.62
CA ARG A 84 0.56 -9.61 -13.52
C ARG A 84 1.96 -10.18 -13.75
N GLY A 85 2.79 -9.49 -14.52
CA GLY A 85 4.02 -10.06 -15.04
C GLY A 85 3.77 -11.11 -16.13
N PRO A 86 4.82 -11.46 -16.89
CA PRO A 86 4.71 -12.42 -17.99
C PRO A 86 4.43 -13.86 -17.54
N HIS A 87 4.81 -14.25 -16.31
CA HIS A 87 4.85 -15.65 -15.89
C HIS A 87 3.65 -16.14 -15.05
N ARG A 88 2.84 -15.23 -14.47
CA ARG A 88 1.68 -15.60 -13.64
C ARG A 88 0.40 -15.69 -14.45
N ARG A 89 -0.53 -16.58 -14.07
CA ARG A 89 -1.82 -16.73 -14.81
C ARG A 89 -2.84 -15.65 -14.45
N ARG A 90 -2.72 -15.06 -13.27
CA ARG A 90 -3.57 -14.00 -12.75
C ARG A 90 -2.69 -13.01 -12.00
N ASN A 91 -3.18 -11.78 -11.88
CA ASN A 91 -2.64 -10.84 -10.93
C ASN A 91 -3.33 -11.10 -9.58
N GLU A 92 -2.59 -11.71 -8.65
CA GLU A 92 -3.01 -12.02 -7.29
C GLU A 92 -2.60 -10.90 -6.31
N ASP A 93 -1.90 -9.87 -6.79
CA ASP A 93 -1.68 -8.63 -6.06
C ASP A 93 -2.88 -7.67 -6.11
N ALA A 94 -2.94 -6.80 -5.11
CA ALA A 94 -3.86 -5.67 -5.05
C ALA A 94 -3.18 -4.43 -4.49
N ALA A 95 -3.52 -3.27 -5.07
CA ALA A 95 -3.12 -1.96 -4.58
C ALA A 95 -4.31 -1.05 -4.28
N GLY A 96 -4.14 -0.21 -3.26
CA GLY A 96 -5.05 0.85 -2.85
C GLY A 96 -4.32 2.14 -2.53
N ILE A 97 -4.80 3.28 -3.04
CA ILE A 97 -4.20 4.59 -2.75
C ILE A 97 -5.27 5.61 -2.39
N GLY A 98 -4.92 6.59 -1.57
CA GLY A 98 -5.79 7.73 -1.36
C GLY A 98 -5.26 8.83 -0.49
N ARG A 99 -6.10 9.85 -0.34
CA ARG A 99 -5.82 11.08 0.41
C ARG A 99 -7.04 11.52 1.17
N ALA A 100 -6.82 12.08 2.36
CA ALA A 100 -7.83 12.75 3.16
C ALA A 100 -7.17 13.88 3.96
N GLY A 101 -7.46 15.14 3.60
CA GLY A 101 -6.81 16.29 4.23
C GLY A 101 -5.30 16.31 3.95
N SER A 102 -4.48 16.40 5.01
CA SER A 102 -3.02 16.28 4.94
C SER A 102 -2.52 14.84 4.92
N ALA A 103 -3.41 13.84 5.07
CA ALA A 103 -3.04 12.44 5.05
C ALA A 103 -2.99 11.89 3.63
N ILE A 104 -1.94 11.15 3.31
CA ILE A 104 -1.79 10.34 2.10
C ILE A 104 -1.50 8.90 2.54
N ALA A 105 -2.17 7.93 1.95
CA ALA A 105 -2.03 6.54 2.35
C ALA A 105 -2.04 5.56 1.17
N GLY A 106 -1.31 4.47 1.31
CA GLY A 106 -1.26 3.35 0.37
C GLY A 106 -1.37 2.01 1.08
N ILE A 107 -1.95 1.02 0.40
CA ILE A 107 -2.04 -0.38 0.83
C ILE A 107 -1.61 -1.28 -0.33
N VAL A 108 -0.71 -2.22 -0.07
CA VAL A 108 -0.34 -3.34 -0.95
C VAL A 108 -0.75 -4.64 -0.25
N CYS A 109 -1.38 -5.54 -0.99
CA CYS A 109 -1.62 -6.92 -0.57
C CYS A 109 -1.17 -7.84 -1.71
N ASP A 110 -0.36 -8.85 -1.38
CA ASP A 110 0.15 -9.88 -2.29
C ASP A 110 -0.52 -11.21 -1.96
N GLY A 111 -1.19 -11.81 -2.92
CA GLY A 111 -1.91 -13.06 -2.74
C GLY A 111 -0.96 -14.25 -2.58
N ILE A 112 -1.14 -15.06 -1.54
CA ILE A 112 -0.29 -16.25 -1.36
C ILE A 112 -0.63 -17.30 -2.41
N ALA A 113 0.28 -17.48 -3.37
CA ALA A 113 0.09 -18.33 -4.55
C ALA A 113 -0.23 -19.81 -4.25
N SER A 114 0.08 -20.32 -3.06
CA SER A 114 -0.27 -21.70 -2.64
C SER A 114 -1.72 -21.83 -2.18
N THR A 115 -2.46 -20.73 -2.03
CA THR A 115 -3.86 -20.72 -1.57
C THR A 115 -4.84 -20.55 -2.71
N VAL A 116 -6.08 -21.00 -2.49
CA VAL A 116 -7.13 -20.92 -3.51
C VAL A 116 -7.59 -19.47 -3.63
N ARG A 117 -7.71 -18.95 -4.84
CA ARG A 117 -8.25 -17.59 -5.12
C ARG A 117 -7.59 -16.48 -4.28
N ALA A 118 -6.27 -16.51 -4.19
CA ALA A 118 -5.46 -15.50 -3.50
C ALA A 118 -5.73 -14.07 -4.02
N ASP A 119 -6.11 -13.94 -5.31
CA ASP A 119 -6.62 -12.70 -5.89
C ASP A 119 -7.82 -12.11 -5.10
N GLU A 120 -8.78 -12.95 -4.71
CA GLU A 120 -9.95 -12.50 -3.96
C GLU A 120 -9.59 -12.04 -2.55
N ALA A 121 -8.60 -12.68 -1.90
CA ALA A 121 -8.09 -12.28 -0.60
C ALA A 121 -7.44 -10.89 -0.66
N ALA A 122 -6.45 -10.70 -1.56
CA ALA A 122 -5.74 -9.43 -1.71
C ALA A 122 -6.71 -8.28 -2.05
N HIS A 123 -7.67 -8.52 -2.94
CA HIS A 123 -8.68 -7.51 -3.29
C HIS A 123 -9.64 -7.19 -2.15
N ALA A 124 -10.09 -8.18 -1.39
CA ALA A 124 -10.95 -7.96 -0.23
C ALA A 124 -10.23 -7.16 0.85
N ALA A 125 -8.98 -7.52 1.14
CA ALA A 125 -8.11 -6.82 2.09
C ALA A 125 -7.94 -5.34 1.73
N VAL A 126 -7.50 -5.05 0.50
CA VAL A 126 -7.30 -3.68 0.02
C VAL A 126 -8.60 -2.87 0.05
N ASN A 127 -9.71 -3.42 -0.43
CA ASN A 127 -10.98 -2.70 -0.47
C ASN A 127 -11.48 -2.35 0.93
N ALA A 128 -11.46 -3.30 1.85
CA ALA A 128 -11.91 -3.07 3.23
C ALA A 128 -10.97 -2.11 3.97
N GLY A 129 -9.66 -2.27 3.79
CA GLY A 129 -8.66 -1.38 4.37
C GLY A 129 -8.80 0.07 3.90
N ILE A 130 -8.94 0.30 2.59
CA ILE A 130 -9.16 1.65 2.05
C ILE A 130 -10.41 2.30 2.64
N VAL A 131 -11.53 1.57 2.74
CA VAL A 131 -12.77 2.13 3.32
C VAL A 131 -12.56 2.55 4.77
N ALA A 132 -11.84 1.75 5.56
CA ALA A 132 -11.51 2.08 6.93
C ALA A 132 -10.59 3.31 7.03
N LEU A 133 -9.53 3.37 6.20
CA LEU A 133 -8.64 4.55 6.13
C LEU A 133 -9.40 5.80 5.71
N ALA A 134 -10.25 5.70 4.69
CA ALA A 134 -11.03 6.81 4.18
C ALA A 134 -11.93 7.40 5.26
N ARG A 135 -12.61 6.55 6.04
CA ARG A 135 -13.43 6.97 7.18
C ARG A 135 -12.57 7.60 8.27
N ASP A 136 -11.63 6.84 8.83
CA ASP A 136 -10.93 7.22 10.05
C ASP A 136 -10.05 8.47 9.85
N LEU A 137 -9.38 8.59 8.69
CA LEU A 137 -8.58 9.77 8.39
C LEU A 137 -9.43 11.01 8.12
N SER A 138 -10.60 10.86 7.50
CA SER A 138 -11.56 11.97 7.32
C SER A 138 -12.14 12.44 8.65
N ASP A 139 -12.37 11.51 9.58
CA ASP A 139 -12.84 11.78 10.94
C ASP A 139 -11.73 12.30 11.87
N GLY A 140 -10.49 12.39 11.36
CA GLY A 140 -9.37 13.01 12.07
C GLY A 140 -8.61 12.07 13.01
N ALA A 141 -8.80 10.75 12.90
CA ALA A 141 -8.04 9.77 13.68
C ALA A 141 -6.52 9.93 13.50
N SER A 142 -5.75 9.48 14.50
CA SER A 142 -4.30 9.40 14.38
C SER A 142 -3.90 8.33 13.36
N PRO A 143 -2.76 8.48 12.66
CA PRO A 143 -2.31 7.48 11.68
C PRO A 143 -2.19 6.07 12.26
N ALA A 144 -1.72 5.92 13.49
CA ALA A 144 -1.62 4.61 14.15
C ALA A 144 -2.98 3.94 14.38
N VAL A 145 -3.99 4.70 14.81
CA VAL A 145 -5.35 4.18 15.00
C VAL A 145 -5.96 3.78 13.65
N ALA A 146 -5.84 4.64 12.64
CA ALA A 146 -6.34 4.35 11.29
C ALA A 146 -5.65 3.13 10.67
N ALA A 147 -4.33 2.97 10.85
CA ALA A 147 -3.58 1.84 10.33
C ALA A 147 -4.01 0.50 10.96
N ARG A 148 -4.21 0.46 12.30
CA ARG A 148 -4.70 -0.74 13.00
C ARG A 148 -6.14 -1.07 12.60
N ALA A 149 -6.99 -0.06 12.46
CA ALA A 149 -8.37 -0.25 12.01
C ALA A 149 -8.41 -0.81 10.58
N SER A 150 -7.62 -0.22 9.67
CA SER A 150 -7.49 -0.70 8.29
C SER A 150 -7.07 -2.17 8.23
N PHE A 151 -6.05 -2.56 8.99
CA PHE A 151 -5.63 -3.96 9.09
C PHE A 151 -6.75 -4.87 9.59
N ARG A 152 -7.45 -4.50 10.67
CA ARG A 152 -8.55 -5.34 11.21
C ARG A 152 -9.68 -5.52 10.21
N HIS A 153 -10.03 -4.46 9.47
CA HIS A 153 -11.04 -4.53 8.42
C HIS A 153 -10.57 -5.41 7.24
N ALA A 154 -9.29 -5.33 6.88
CA ALA A 154 -8.70 -6.20 5.87
C ALA A 154 -8.74 -7.68 6.29
N LEU A 155 -8.30 -8.00 7.51
CA LEU A 155 -8.37 -9.35 8.08
C LEU A 155 -9.79 -9.89 8.06
N ALA A 156 -10.75 -9.14 8.60
CA ALA A 156 -12.15 -9.56 8.61
C ALA A 156 -12.71 -9.84 7.20
N ALA A 157 -12.33 -9.03 6.21
CA ALA A 157 -12.76 -9.22 4.83
C ALA A 157 -12.15 -10.48 4.20
N VAL A 158 -10.87 -10.78 4.47
CA VAL A 158 -10.21 -12.01 4.01
C VAL A 158 -10.82 -13.23 4.69
N THR A 159 -11.09 -13.17 6.00
CA THR A 159 -11.77 -14.26 6.73
C THR A 159 -13.13 -14.59 6.10
N VAL A 160 -13.95 -13.58 5.79
CA VAL A 160 -15.25 -13.77 5.10
C VAL A 160 -15.08 -14.42 3.72
N VAL A 161 -14.03 -14.07 2.98
CA VAL A 161 -13.72 -14.72 1.70
C VAL A 161 -13.36 -16.19 1.90
N GLY A 162 -12.54 -16.50 2.91
CA GLY A 162 -12.16 -17.87 3.26
C GLY A 162 -13.35 -18.72 3.69
N GLU A 163 -14.19 -18.23 4.60
CA GLU A 163 -15.40 -18.91 5.07
C GLU A 163 -16.38 -19.20 3.93
N ARG A 164 -16.55 -18.25 3.00
CA ARG A 164 -17.44 -18.43 1.83
C ARG A 164 -16.95 -19.53 0.89
N LEU A 165 -15.64 -19.67 0.70
CA LEU A 165 -15.09 -20.69 -0.20
C LEU A 165 -14.96 -22.06 0.48
N GLY A 166 -14.76 -22.10 1.80
CA GLY A 166 -14.78 -23.34 2.60
C GLY A 166 -13.74 -24.38 2.17
N THR A 167 -12.58 -23.93 1.67
CA THR A 167 -11.52 -24.81 1.16
C THR A 167 -10.51 -25.17 2.23
N GLU A 168 -9.83 -26.32 2.09
CA GLU A 168 -8.75 -26.75 3.01
C GLU A 168 -7.57 -25.76 3.08
N THR A 169 -7.28 -25.05 1.98
CA THR A 169 -6.26 -24.00 1.89
C THR A 169 -6.94 -22.64 1.61
N PRO A 170 -7.46 -21.96 2.64
CA PRO A 170 -8.28 -20.76 2.45
C PRO A 170 -7.50 -19.62 1.77
N PRO A 171 -8.16 -18.81 0.93
CA PRO A 171 -7.60 -17.60 0.34
C PRO A 171 -6.86 -16.75 1.37
N SER A 172 -5.60 -16.46 1.07
CA SER A 172 -4.74 -15.69 1.96
C SER A 172 -3.88 -14.68 1.19
N CYS A 173 -3.42 -13.64 1.89
CA CYS A 173 -2.56 -12.61 1.31
C CYS A 173 -1.68 -11.93 2.37
N THR A 174 -0.66 -11.20 1.93
CA THR A 174 0.08 -10.25 2.77
C THR A 174 -0.75 -8.98 3.00
N TYR A 175 -0.25 -8.10 3.86
CA TYR A 175 -0.77 -6.75 4.02
C TYR A 175 0.38 -5.80 4.36
N ALA A 176 0.54 -4.72 3.59
CA ALA A 176 1.47 -3.65 3.91
C ALA A 176 0.81 -2.30 3.63
N SER A 177 0.79 -1.42 4.62
CA SER A 177 0.21 -0.09 4.48
C SER A 177 1.12 0.98 5.05
N ALA A 178 1.06 2.17 4.45
CA ALA A 178 1.77 3.35 4.94
C ALA A 178 0.82 4.55 4.92
N ILE A 179 0.89 5.37 5.97
CA ILE A 179 0.15 6.61 6.11
C ILE A 179 1.15 7.72 6.42
N ALA A 180 1.25 8.71 5.54
CA ALA A 180 1.99 9.94 5.78
C ALA A 180 0.98 11.04 6.14
N LYS A 181 1.08 11.61 7.35
CA LYS A 181 0.21 12.68 7.83
C LYS A 181 0.99 13.60 8.77
N ASP A 182 0.97 14.90 8.49
CA ASP A 182 1.51 15.94 9.36
C ASP A 182 2.95 15.67 9.86
N GLY A 183 3.86 15.25 8.96
CA GLY A 183 5.27 14.97 9.28
C GLY A 183 5.51 13.64 10.00
N THR A 184 4.48 12.81 10.16
CA THR A 184 4.60 11.45 10.71
C THR A 184 4.29 10.43 9.63
N ILE A 185 5.10 9.39 9.57
CA ILE A 185 4.86 8.20 8.76
C ILE A 185 4.55 7.06 9.73
N VAL A 186 3.44 6.37 9.48
CA VAL A 186 3.11 5.11 10.16
C VAL A 186 3.02 4.01 9.13
N VAL A 187 3.70 2.90 9.39
CA VAL A 187 3.66 1.68 8.58
C VAL A 187 3.03 0.55 9.38
N CYS A 188 2.23 -0.28 8.73
CA CYS A 188 1.55 -1.42 9.34
C CYS A 188 1.59 -2.59 8.37
N TRP A 189 2.15 -3.72 8.79
CA TRP A 189 2.37 -4.85 7.88
C TRP A 189 2.28 -6.24 8.55
N VAL A 190 2.00 -7.23 7.70
CA VAL A 190 2.15 -8.67 7.91
C VAL A 190 2.55 -9.29 6.57
N GLY A 191 3.53 -10.19 6.59
CA GLY A 191 4.08 -10.83 5.39
C GLY A 191 5.42 -10.21 4.96
N ASP A 192 5.74 -10.31 3.68
CA ASP A 192 7.03 -9.91 3.08
C ASP A 192 6.91 -8.81 2.02
N SER A 193 5.72 -8.21 1.87
CA SER A 193 5.59 -6.94 1.16
C SER A 193 6.30 -5.83 1.94
N ARG A 194 7.11 -5.03 1.24
CA ARG A 194 8.06 -4.11 1.87
C ARG A 194 7.70 -2.65 1.71
N ILE A 195 8.13 -1.84 2.68
CA ILE A 195 7.96 -0.39 2.67
C ILE A 195 9.33 0.26 2.88
N TYR A 196 9.69 1.18 2.00
CA TYR A 196 10.97 1.88 2.03
C TYR A 196 10.76 3.38 2.22
N TRP A 197 11.64 4.01 2.99
CA TRP A 197 11.78 5.46 3.07
C TRP A 197 13.02 5.91 2.31
N LEU A 198 12.84 6.87 1.41
CA LEU A 198 13.88 7.47 0.59
C LEU A 198 13.93 8.97 0.88
N PRO A 199 14.88 9.46 1.69
CA PRO A 199 15.08 10.88 1.89
C PRO A 199 15.32 11.61 0.55
N ALA A 200 14.78 12.83 0.39
CA ALA A 200 14.99 13.60 -0.82
C ALA A 200 16.47 14.01 -0.98
N ARG A 201 17.14 14.27 0.14
CA ARG A 201 18.54 14.67 0.21
C ARG A 201 19.33 13.67 1.04
N ASP A 202 20.57 13.43 0.66
CA ASP A 202 21.43 12.46 1.36
C ASP A 202 21.84 12.96 2.77
N GLU A 203 21.81 14.27 3.00
CA GLU A 203 22.00 14.89 4.32
C GLU A 203 20.88 14.54 5.32
N ASP A 204 19.69 14.20 4.83
CA ASP A 204 18.54 13.77 5.65
C ASP A 204 18.59 12.27 6.00
N GLY A 205 19.67 11.57 5.61
CA GLY A 205 19.91 10.16 5.84
C GLY A 205 19.94 9.31 4.56
N GLY A 206 20.30 8.03 4.72
CA GLY A 206 20.25 7.06 3.64
C GLY A 206 18.85 6.45 3.44
N PRO A 207 18.59 5.81 2.28
CA PRO A 207 17.37 5.05 2.07
C PRO A 207 17.33 3.83 3.00
N VAL A 208 16.16 3.53 3.56
CA VAL A 208 15.98 2.44 4.54
C VAL A 208 14.71 1.63 4.27
N CYS A 209 14.76 0.33 4.58
CA CYS A 209 13.56 -0.51 4.65
C CYS A 209 12.92 -0.35 6.03
N LEU A 210 11.63 -0.04 6.07
CA LEU A 210 10.85 0.18 7.28
C LEU A 210 10.15 -1.09 7.80
N THR A 211 10.15 -2.15 7.00
CA THR A 211 9.53 -3.43 7.31
C THR A 211 10.58 -4.53 7.46
N VAL A 212 10.25 -5.52 8.27
CA VAL A 212 10.97 -6.79 8.38
C VAL A 212 10.04 -7.89 7.88
N ASP A 213 10.51 -8.70 6.93
CA ASP A 213 9.70 -9.76 6.35
C ASP A 213 9.31 -10.79 7.41
N ASP A 214 8.04 -11.21 7.40
CA ASP A 214 7.56 -12.36 8.15
C ASP A 214 7.95 -13.67 7.45
N SER A 215 9.25 -13.90 7.30
CA SER A 215 9.87 -15.13 6.83
C SER A 215 11.00 -15.55 7.77
N LEU A 216 11.39 -16.83 7.77
CA LEU A 216 12.48 -17.30 8.62
C LEU A 216 13.78 -16.52 8.35
N ALA A 217 14.14 -16.33 7.07
CA ALA A 217 15.31 -15.57 6.68
C ALA A 217 15.21 -14.10 7.11
N GLY A 218 14.04 -13.47 6.95
CA GLY A 218 13.80 -12.08 7.35
C GLY A 218 13.99 -11.86 8.84
N GLN A 219 13.40 -12.74 9.67
CA GLN A 219 13.51 -12.65 11.13
C GLN A 219 14.93 -12.92 11.63
N LEU A 220 15.63 -13.91 11.05
CA LEU A 220 17.04 -14.18 11.38
C LEU A 220 17.93 -12.99 11.02
N ALA A 221 17.75 -12.40 9.85
CA ALA A 221 18.51 -11.24 9.41
C ALA A 221 18.27 -10.03 10.33
N ALA A 222 17.02 -9.77 10.72
CA ALA A 222 16.68 -8.70 11.65
C ALA A 222 17.27 -8.89 13.05
N ALA A 223 17.45 -10.15 13.49
CA ALA A 223 18.13 -10.50 14.73
C ALA A 223 19.67 -10.40 14.65
N GLY A 224 20.23 -9.98 13.49
CA GLY A 224 21.68 -9.93 13.26
C GLY A 224 22.33 -11.31 13.11
N LEU A 225 21.52 -12.35 12.93
CA LEU A 225 21.99 -13.71 12.76
C LEU A 225 22.33 -13.99 11.29
N ARG A 226 23.34 -14.82 11.07
CA ARG A 226 23.68 -15.28 9.72
C ARG A 226 22.56 -16.15 9.17
N VAL A 227 21.95 -15.72 8.08
CA VAL A 227 21.04 -16.56 7.29
C VAL A 227 21.89 -17.61 6.56
N ALA A 228 21.61 -18.89 6.82
CA ALA A 228 22.33 -19.97 6.17
C ALA A 228 21.99 -20.03 4.68
N ALA A 229 23.01 -20.17 3.83
CA ALA A 229 22.85 -20.09 2.37
C ALA A 229 22.01 -21.23 1.78
N ASP A 230 21.92 -22.35 2.50
CA ASP A 230 21.15 -23.54 2.14
C ASP A 230 19.66 -23.44 2.50
N LEU A 231 19.22 -22.41 3.24
CA LEU A 231 17.80 -22.22 3.57
C LEU A 231 16.92 -22.03 2.32
N GLY A 232 17.46 -21.46 1.24
CA GLY A 232 16.79 -21.36 -0.06
C GLY A 232 15.32 -20.92 0.04
N ALA A 233 14.42 -21.74 -0.53
CA ALA A 233 12.98 -21.48 -0.52
C ALA A 233 12.35 -21.60 0.88
N ASP A 234 12.84 -22.50 1.74
CA ASP A 234 12.32 -22.68 3.10
C ASP A 234 12.58 -21.43 3.96
N GLY A 235 13.72 -20.77 3.73
CA GLY A 235 14.04 -19.48 4.37
C GLY A 235 13.12 -18.34 3.93
N ALA A 236 12.66 -18.36 2.67
CA ALA A 236 11.79 -17.34 2.09
C ALA A 236 10.29 -17.58 2.37
N ALA A 237 9.91 -18.74 2.89
CA ALA A 237 8.52 -19.06 3.18
C ALA A 237 7.93 -18.12 4.24
N LEU A 238 6.71 -17.65 3.98
CA LEU A 238 5.95 -16.80 4.90
C LEU A 238 5.56 -17.57 6.16
N ILE A 239 5.74 -16.93 7.31
CA ILE A 239 5.33 -17.44 8.63
C ILE A 239 4.15 -16.67 9.23
N ARG A 240 3.72 -15.56 8.61
CA ARG A 240 2.53 -14.79 8.99
C ARG A 240 1.85 -14.19 7.75
N TRP A 241 0.52 -14.21 7.72
CA TRP A 241 -0.32 -13.69 6.63
C TRP A 241 -1.73 -13.32 7.10
N LEU A 242 -2.53 -12.70 6.23
CA LEU A 242 -3.98 -12.58 6.39
C LEU A 242 -4.66 -13.81 5.79
N GLY A 243 -5.50 -14.50 6.55
CA GLY A 243 -6.21 -15.70 6.13
C GLY A 243 -7.26 -16.13 7.15
N ALA A 244 -8.21 -16.98 6.76
CA ALA A 244 -9.17 -17.56 7.69
C ALA A 244 -8.54 -18.61 8.62
N ASP A 245 -7.39 -19.15 8.21
CA ASP A 245 -6.51 -20.05 8.96
C ASP A 245 -5.49 -19.32 9.84
N ALA A 246 -5.52 -17.98 9.83
CA ALA A 246 -4.54 -17.17 10.52
C ALA A 246 -4.98 -16.91 11.98
N ASP A 247 -4.38 -17.63 12.92
CA ASP A 247 -4.69 -17.52 14.36
C ASP A 247 -4.20 -16.17 14.94
N ASN A 248 -5.13 -15.34 15.43
CA ASN A 248 -4.88 -14.11 16.20
C ASN A 248 -3.72 -13.24 15.64
N VAL A 249 -3.76 -12.96 14.34
CA VAL A 249 -2.70 -12.18 13.69
C VAL A 249 -2.77 -10.72 14.09
N GLU A 250 -1.83 -10.30 14.93
CA GLU A 250 -1.53 -8.88 15.17
C GLU A 250 -0.52 -8.33 14.15
N PRO A 251 -0.75 -7.16 13.56
CA PRO A 251 0.21 -6.57 12.66
C PRO A 251 1.38 -5.95 13.40
N HIS A 252 2.53 -5.95 12.73
CA HIS A 252 3.63 -5.06 13.08
C HIS A 252 3.21 -3.61 12.83
N LEU A 253 3.67 -2.71 13.69
CA LEU A 253 3.42 -1.27 13.56
C LEU A 253 4.73 -0.52 13.77
N GLY A 254 5.11 0.30 12.81
CA GLY A 254 6.29 1.16 12.86
C GLY A 254 5.92 2.63 12.67
N SER A 255 6.72 3.52 13.24
CA SER A 255 6.56 4.97 13.06
C SER A 255 7.89 5.63 12.77
N LEU A 256 7.89 6.58 11.84
CA LEU A 256 9.04 7.39 11.48
C LEU A 256 8.62 8.87 11.47
N HIS A 257 9.47 9.72 12.04
CA HIS A 257 9.43 11.17 11.87
C HIS A 257 10.60 11.59 10.99
N PRO A 258 10.39 11.78 9.67
CA PRO A 258 11.47 12.17 8.78
C PRO A 258 12.07 13.52 9.14
N ALA A 259 13.39 13.66 8.99
CA ALA A 259 14.08 14.94 9.15
C ALA A 259 13.72 15.92 8.01
N GLY A 260 13.44 15.40 6.82
CA GLY A 260 13.20 16.16 5.61
C GLY A 260 12.12 15.55 4.71
N PRO A 261 11.81 16.19 3.57
CA PRO A 261 10.93 15.62 2.57
C PRO A 261 11.57 14.36 1.96
N GLY A 262 10.75 13.54 1.32
CA GLY A 262 11.22 12.31 0.71
C GLY A 262 10.09 11.51 0.12
N ARG A 263 10.33 10.23 -0.07
CA ARG A 263 9.41 9.32 -0.75
C ARG A 263 9.25 8.03 0.02
N LEU A 264 8.01 7.57 0.11
CA LEU A 264 7.72 6.18 0.46
C LEU A 264 7.57 5.35 -0.80
N VAL A 265 8.14 4.15 -0.79
CA VAL A 265 7.89 3.12 -1.80
C VAL A 265 7.35 1.90 -1.10
N LEU A 266 6.12 1.48 -1.41
CA LEU A 266 5.56 0.22 -0.96
C LEU A 266 5.59 -0.75 -2.15
N CYS A 267 5.94 -2.01 -1.93
CA CYS A 267 5.90 -3.00 -3.00
C CYS A 267 5.63 -4.42 -2.52
N SER A 268 5.10 -5.24 -3.43
CA SER A 268 5.07 -6.70 -3.26
C SER A 268 6.47 -7.30 -3.45
N ASP A 269 6.60 -8.61 -3.23
CA ASP A 269 7.87 -9.30 -3.40
C ASP A 269 8.37 -9.28 -4.86
N GLY A 270 7.46 -9.11 -5.82
CA GLY A 270 7.77 -9.07 -7.25
C GLY A 270 8.62 -7.87 -7.66
N LEU A 271 8.72 -6.82 -6.85
CA LEU A 271 9.78 -5.81 -6.98
C LEU A 271 10.96 -6.14 -6.06
N SER A 272 10.69 -6.39 -4.78
CA SER A 272 11.75 -6.39 -3.75
C SER A 272 12.79 -7.49 -3.94
N ARG A 273 12.43 -8.61 -4.58
CA ARG A 273 13.34 -9.70 -4.95
C ARG A 273 14.39 -9.31 -6.01
N TYR A 274 14.16 -8.23 -6.75
CA TYR A 274 15.10 -7.71 -7.75
C TYR A 274 16.00 -6.59 -7.20
N LEU A 275 15.87 -6.25 -5.91
CA LEU A 275 16.67 -5.22 -5.26
C LEU A 275 17.73 -5.87 -4.37
N ALA A 276 18.97 -5.40 -4.48
CA ALA A 276 20.03 -5.72 -3.52
C ALA A 276 19.83 -4.94 -2.20
N GLY A 277 19.21 -3.76 -2.27
CA GLY A 277 18.84 -3.00 -1.08
C GLY A 277 18.12 -1.68 -1.39
N PRO A 278 17.79 -0.88 -0.35
CA PRO A 278 17.06 0.38 -0.51
C PRO A 278 17.74 1.40 -1.44
N ALA A 279 19.06 1.30 -1.62
CA ALA A 279 19.83 2.17 -2.50
C ALA A 279 19.41 2.06 -3.98
N ASP A 280 18.91 0.90 -4.41
CA ASP A 280 18.48 0.65 -5.80
C ASP A 280 17.22 1.46 -6.16
N LEU A 281 16.48 1.94 -5.16
CA LEU A 281 15.26 2.72 -5.33
C LEU A 281 15.49 4.23 -5.49
N VAL A 282 16.73 4.69 -5.32
CA VAL A 282 17.10 6.13 -5.34
C VAL A 282 17.01 6.74 -6.73
N GLY A 283 16.98 5.93 -7.79
CA GLY A 283 16.75 6.42 -9.16
C GLY A 283 15.47 7.24 -9.29
N GLY A 284 15.49 8.30 -10.10
CA GLY A 284 14.28 9.08 -10.42
C GLY A 284 13.63 9.82 -9.24
N ARG A 285 14.42 10.28 -8.26
CA ARG A 285 13.94 11.15 -7.15
C ARG A 285 13.17 12.39 -7.63
N ALA A 286 13.50 12.92 -8.81
CA ALA A 286 12.83 14.09 -9.40
C ALA A 286 11.57 13.75 -10.22
N GLU A 287 11.28 12.47 -10.46
CA GLU A 287 10.12 12.07 -11.26
C GLU A 287 8.82 12.17 -10.47
N GLN A 288 7.71 12.43 -11.17
CA GLN A 288 6.38 12.36 -10.57
C GLN A 288 6.09 10.92 -10.09
N PRO A 289 5.32 10.72 -9.00
CA PRO A 289 5.03 9.40 -8.45
C PRO A 289 4.55 8.36 -9.47
N GLY A 290 3.67 8.74 -10.40
CA GLY A 290 3.19 7.84 -11.46
C GLY A 290 4.30 7.36 -12.40
N ALA A 291 5.22 8.26 -12.78
CA ALA A 291 6.38 7.88 -13.59
C ALA A 291 7.35 6.99 -12.82
N ALA A 292 7.59 7.30 -11.55
CA ALA A 292 8.45 6.49 -10.69
C ALA A 292 7.89 5.07 -10.46
N ALA A 293 6.59 4.95 -10.18
CA ALA A 293 5.93 3.65 -10.01
C ALA A 293 6.01 2.81 -11.30
N ARG A 294 5.79 3.41 -12.47
CA ARG A 294 5.96 2.74 -13.78
C ARG A 294 7.39 2.29 -14.01
N ARG A 295 8.37 3.14 -13.75
CA ARG A 295 9.78 2.81 -13.95
C ARG A 295 10.19 1.64 -13.05
N LEU A 296 9.82 1.66 -11.78
CA LEU A 296 10.13 0.59 -10.84
C LEU A 296 9.46 -0.73 -11.23
N ALA A 297 8.19 -0.70 -11.63
CA ALA A 297 7.52 -1.89 -12.15
C ALA A 297 8.20 -2.41 -13.42
N GLN A 298 8.60 -1.51 -14.32
CA GLN A 298 9.33 -1.88 -15.54
C GLN A 298 10.70 -2.48 -15.23
N THR A 299 11.43 -1.97 -14.23
CA THR A 299 12.70 -2.57 -13.79
C THR A 299 12.52 -4.03 -13.36
N ALA A 300 11.47 -4.35 -12.62
CA ALA A 300 11.17 -5.74 -12.24
C ALA A 300 10.78 -6.61 -13.44
N LEU A 301 9.98 -6.07 -14.38
CA LEU A 301 9.62 -6.76 -15.63
C LEU A 301 10.86 -7.06 -16.49
N ASP A 302 11.74 -6.08 -16.67
CA ASP A 302 12.96 -6.20 -17.46
C ASP A 302 13.97 -7.17 -16.81
N ALA A 303 13.96 -7.27 -15.49
CA ALA A 303 14.78 -8.22 -14.73
C ALA A 303 14.20 -9.66 -14.75
N GLY A 304 13.05 -9.88 -15.38
CA GLY A 304 12.47 -11.20 -15.64
C GLY A 304 10.98 -11.30 -15.31
N GLY A 305 10.47 -10.48 -14.39
CA GLY A 305 9.05 -10.43 -14.03
C GLY A 305 8.45 -11.79 -13.63
N HIS A 306 9.15 -12.54 -12.77
CA HIS A 306 8.75 -13.89 -12.38
C HIS A 306 7.50 -13.94 -11.49
N ASP A 307 7.13 -12.83 -10.86
CA ASP A 307 5.94 -12.71 -10.03
C ASP A 307 5.00 -11.58 -10.47
N ASN A 308 3.85 -11.47 -9.79
CA ASN A 308 3.06 -10.25 -9.82
C ASN A 308 3.88 -9.09 -9.21
N ILE A 309 3.75 -7.90 -9.79
CA ILE A 309 4.56 -6.74 -9.43
C ILE A 309 3.61 -5.62 -9.03
N THR A 310 3.68 -5.20 -7.78
CA THR A 310 2.93 -4.06 -7.29
C THR A 310 3.86 -3.05 -6.64
N VAL A 311 3.72 -1.78 -7.02
CA VAL A 311 4.52 -0.66 -6.53
C VAL A 311 3.61 0.52 -6.25
N ILE A 312 3.72 1.12 -5.06
CA ILE A 312 3.11 2.40 -4.70
C ILE A 312 4.21 3.38 -4.39
N VAL A 313 4.12 4.58 -4.95
CA VAL A 313 5.04 5.68 -4.67
C VAL A 313 4.26 6.83 -4.03
N ILE A 314 4.72 7.33 -2.88
CA ILE A 314 4.14 8.45 -2.15
C ILE A 314 5.19 9.54 -1.98
N ASP A 315 4.91 10.75 -2.46
CA ASP A 315 5.72 11.92 -2.13
C ASP A 315 5.29 12.47 -0.78
N VAL A 316 6.23 12.49 0.17
CA VAL A 316 6.04 12.97 1.54
C VAL A 316 6.73 14.32 1.69
N GLN A 317 5.94 15.34 1.98
CA GLN A 317 6.46 16.66 2.32
C GLN A 317 6.87 16.68 3.79
N SER A 318 8.03 17.28 4.09
CA SER A 318 8.38 17.64 5.47
C SER A 318 7.51 18.82 5.92
N ARG A 319 6.99 18.72 7.14
CA ARG A 319 6.63 19.91 7.93
C ARG A 319 7.76 20.10 8.93
N ALA A 320 8.37 21.28 8.94
CA ALA A 320 9.28 21.67 10.01
C ALA A 320 8.50 21.59 11.35
N GLY A 321 8.76 20.56 12.15
CA GLY A 321 8.34 20.52 13.54
C GLY A 321 9.24 21.44 14.36
N PRO A 322 8.72 22.12 15.41
CA PRO A 322 9.59 22.82 16.35
C PRO A 322 10.38 21.80 17.18
N ASP A 323 11.70 21.93 17.12
CA ASP A 323 12.76 21.20 17.83
C ASP A 323 12.98 19.71 17.55
N GLY A 324 14.17 19.45 17.00
CA GLY A 324 14.73 18.14 16.75
C GLY A 324 15.24 17.48 18.02
N SER A 325 14.72 16.28 18.29
CA SER A 325 15.48 15.20 18.91
C SER A 325 14.99 13.89 18.29
N HIS A 326 15.79 13.36 17.36
CA HIS A 326 15.49 12.14 16.63
C HIS A 326 16.08 10.94 17.38
N HIS A 327 15.22 10.01 17.79
CA HIS A 327 15.61 8.64 18.09
C HIS A 327 14.65 7.69 17.35
N PRO A 328 15.15 6.81 16.46
CA PRO A 328 14.31 5.75 15.90
C PRO A 328 13.96 4.75 17.02
N THR A 329 12.68 4.63 17.35
CA THR A 329 12.18 3.54 18.21
C THR A 329 11.86 2.35 17.33
N ILE A 330 12.75 1.35 17.30
CA ILE A 330 12.46 0.00 16.81
C ILE A 330 11.85 -0.77 18.00
N PRO A 331 10.73 -1.49 17.83
CA PRO A 331 10.18 -2.29 18.93
C PRO A 331 11.16 -3.40 19.31
N GLU A 332 11.58 -3.41 20.57
CA GLU A 332 12.33 -4.51 21.16
C GLU A 332 11.44 -5.76 21.16
N GLY A 333 11.93 -6.83 20.51
CA GLY A 333 11.32 -8.14 20.57
C GLY A 333 11.27 -8.62 22.02
N GLY A 334 10.06 -8.94 22.49
CA GLY A 334 9.86 -9.54 23.80
C GLY A 334 10.57 -10.89 23.89
N SER A 335 11.45 -11.04 24.89
CA SER A 335 11.94 -12.31 25.44
C SER A 335 12.42 -12.04 26.87
N ARG A 336 11.54 -12.21 27.88
CA ARG A 336 11.47 -13.38 28.79
C ARG A 336 12.47 -13.33 29.97
N PRO A 337 12.17 -13.95 31.13
CA PRO A 337 11.70 -15.34 31.33
C PRO A 337 10.17 -15.55 31.32
#